data_AF-A0AAV4A7T0-F1
#
_entry.id   AF-A0AAV4A7T0-F1
#
_cell.length_a   1.000
_cell.length_b   1.000
_cell.length_c   1.000
_cell.angle_alpha   90.00
_cell.angle_beta   90.00
_cell.angle_gamma   90.00
#
_symmetry.space_group_name_H-M   'P 1'
#
loop_
_entity.id
_entity.type
_entity.pdbx_description
1 polymer ?
#
loop_
_entity_poly.entity_id
_entity_poly.type
_entity_poly.pdbx_seq_one_letter_code
_entity_poly.pdbx_strand_id
1 'polypeptide(L)'
;MATVDKRKRVGRWYFGGIASAMAACCTHPLDLLKVHLQTHQGPKMGLLQMGVKVIKTDGVLGLYNGLSASVLRQLTYSMTRFAIYETVKKELIKDNRSMPVYEKIGLAAFAGACGGLVGTPADLINVRMQNDIKLAEAERRNYKHAIDGLYRVIRFEGPLKAFNGATMASSRAVCVTVGQLAGYDQVKHMLLATGFFEDNINLHLSSSVLAGMMATFLTQPLDVMKTRMMNAPPGHYKSIMSCAVDIAKAGPLGFFKGFVPAFVRLGPHTVLTFVFLEQIRQNFGVDAKH
;
A
#
# COMPACT_ATOMS: atom_id res chain seq x y z
N MET A 1 -36.50 5.71 -23.35
CA MET A 1 -35.05 5.71 -23.05
C MET A 1 -34.90 5.26 -21.60
N ALA A 2 -34.78 3.96 -21.38
CA ALA A 2 -34.82 3.38 -20.04
C ALA A 2 -33.60 3.83 -19.22
N THR A 3 -33.85 4.41 -18.05
CA THR A 3 -32.83 4.72 -17.04
C THR A 3 -32.20 3.41 -16.59
N VAL A 4 -31.06 3.06 -17.18
CA VAL A 4 -30.26 1.88 -16.80
C VAL A 4 -29.89 2.03 -15.33
N ASP A 5 -30.40 1.13 -14.51
CA ASP A 5 -30.22 1.12 -13.05
C ASP A 5 -28.76 0.79 -12.72
N LYS A 6 -27.94 1.84 -12.59
CA LYS A 6 -26.48 1.77 -12.33
C LYS A 6 -26.11 1.01 -11.04
N ARG A 7 -27.09 0.65 -10.19
CA ARG A 7 -26.87 0.01 -8.88
C ARG A 7 -26.52 -1.48 -8.95
N LYS A 8 -26.69 -2.16 -10.09
CA LYS A 8 -26.49 -3.62 -10.24
C LYS A 8 -25.30 -4.03 -11.14
N ARG A 9 -24.29 -3.18 -11.26
CA ARG A 9 -23.10 -3.48 -12.07
C ARG A 9 -22.00 -4.13 -11.23
N VAL A 10 -21.59 -5.35 -11.58
CA VAL A 10 -20.53 -6.08 -10.86
C VAL A 10 -19.18 -5.69 -11.44
N GLY A 11 -18.26 -5.30 -10.56
CA GLY A 11 -16.90 -5.00 -10.94
C GLY A 11 -16.05 -6.27 -11.04
N ARG A 12 -15.32 -6.46 -12.13
CA ARG A 12 -14.30 -7.51 -12.24
C ARG A 12 -13.08 -7.16 -11.37
N TRP A 13 -12.35 -8.17 -10.89
CA TRP A 13 -11.19 -8.02 -9.99
C TRP A 13 -10.14 -7.00 -10.44
N TYR A 14 -9.92 -6.86 -11.75
CA TYR A 14 -8.93 -5.92 -12.31
C TYR A 14 -9.35 -4.45 -12.19
N PHE A 15 -10.64 -4.13 -12.01
CA PHE A 15 -11.08 -2.75 -11.78
C PHE A 15 -10.51 -2.19 -10.48
N GLY A 16 -10.30 -3.02 -9.44
CA GLY A 16 -9.61 -2.60 -8.23
C GLY A 16 -8.14 -2.28 -8.47
N GLY A 17 -7.47 -3.04 -9.33
CA GLY A 17 -6.09 -2.77 -9.74
C GLY A 17 -5.95 -1.45 -10.51
N ILE A 18 -6.83 -1.21 -11.47
CA ILE A 18 -6.83 0.01 -12.29
C ILE A 18 -7.20 1.24 -11.45
N ALA A 19 -8.26 1.16 -10.64
CA ALA A 19 -8.69 2.26 -9.77
C ALA A 19 -7.57 2.67 -8.79
N SER A 20 -6.87 1.68 -8.22
CA SER A 20 -5.77 1.96 -7.31
C SER A 20 -4.51 2.47 -8.02
N ALA A 21 -4.24 2.05 -9.26
CA ALA A 21 -3.18 2.65 -10.08
C ALA A 21 -3.48 4.12 -10.41
N MET A 22 -4.73 4.45 -10.74
CA MET A 22 -5.16 5.84 -10.96
C MET A 22 -5.06 6.68 -9.69
N ALA A 23 -5.48 6.14 -8.55
CA ALA A 23 -5.31 6.80 -7.26
C ALA A 23 -3.82 7.04 -6.95
N ALA A 24 -2.97 6.04 -7.20
CA ALA A 24 -1.53 6.17 -7.02
C ALA A 24 -0.94 7.29 -7.90
N CYS A 25 -1.40 7.47 -9.15
CA CYS A 25 -0.96 8.58 -9.99
C CYS A 25 -1.26 9.95 -9.37
N CYS A 26 -2.43 10.11 -8.74
CA CYS A 26 -2.82 11.36 -8.09
C CYS A 26 -2.09 11.58 -6.75
N THR A 27 -1.81 10.51 -5.99
CA THR A 27 -1.14 10.62 -4.68
C THR A 27 0.38 10.51 -4.74
N HIS A 28 0.95 10.18 -5.90
CA HIS A 28 2.39 9.97 -6.08
C HIS A 28 3.26 11.14 -5.59
N PRO A 29 2.90 12.43 -5.82
CA PRO A 29 3.68 13.54 -5.29
C PRO A 29 3.78 13.52 -3.76
N LEU A 30 2.69 13.19 -3.06
CA LEU A 30 2.68 13.09 -1.60
C LEU A 30 3.50 11.89 -1.11
N ASP A 31 3.46 10.78 -1.84
CA ASP A 31 4.25 9.59 -1.53
C ASP A 31 5.75 9.84 -1.67
N LEU A 32 6.16 10.52 -2.76
CA LEU A 32 7.55 10.89 -3.01
C LEU A 32 8.07 11.83 -1.91
N LEU A 33 7.32 12.89 -1.58
CA LEU A 33 7.71 13.83 -0.54
C LEU A 33 7.87 13.17 0.84
N LYS A 34 7.03 12.19 1.14
CA LYS A 34 7.14 11.41 2.37
C LYS A 34 8.38 10.54 2.39
N VAL A 35 8.66 9.79 1.33
CA VAL A 35 9.86 8.97 1.25
C VAL A 35 11.09 9.86 1.37
N HIS A 36 11.08 11.02 0.73
CA HIS A 36 12.15 12.01 0.84
C HIS A 36 12.33 12.51 2.26
N LEU A 37 11.26 12.82 2.99
CA LEU A 37 11.32 13.21 4.41
C LEU A 37 11.84 12.09 5.31
N GLN A 38 11.39 10.85 5.09
CA GLN A 38 11.78 9.70 5.92
C GLN A 38 13.25 9.30 5.73
N THR A 39 13.81 9.60 4.56
CA THR A 39 15.20 9.28 4.22
C THR A 39 16.09 10.53 4.22
N HIS A 40 15.60 11.71 4.62
CA HIS A 40 16.45 12.90 4.75
C HIS A 40 17.21 12.83 6.08
N GLN A 41 18.55 12.87 6.02
CA GLN A 41 19.41 12.87 7.21
C GLN A 41 19.77 14.30 7.71
N GLY A 42 19.08 15.32 7.21
CA GLY A 42 19.29 16.73 7.56
C GLY A 42 18.34 17.27 8.66
N PRO A 43 18.36 18.58 8.94
CA PRO A 43 17.45 19.22 9.89
C PRO A 43 15.98 18.94 9.53
N LYS A 44 15.11 18.84 10.55
CA LYS A 44 13.69 18.52 10.37
C LYS A 44 13.02 19.56 9.46
N MET A 45 12.77 19.18 8.20
CA MET A 45 12.02 20.00 7.25
C MET A 45 10.53 19.62 7.29
N GLY A 46 9.66 20.59 7.03
CA GLY A 46 8.23 20.33 6.81
C GLY A 46 7.94 19.73 5.43
N LEU A 47 6.79 19.07 5.26
CA LEU A 47 6.32 18.51 3.98
C LEU A 47 6.30 19.56 2.85
N LEU A 48 5.82 20.77 3.17
CA LEU A 48 5.77 21.89 2.22
C LEU A 48 7.16 22.40 1.84
N GLN A 49 8.08 22.49 2.80
CA GLN A 49 9.45 22.92 2.54
C GLN A 49 10.20 21.90 1.67
N MET A 50 9.99 20.61 1.90
CA MET A 50 10.52 19.56 1.03
C MET A 50 9.91 19.65 -0.38
N GLY A 51 8.61 19.89 -0.49
CA GLY A 51 7.92 20.12 -1.77
C GLY A 51 8.52 21.25 -2.58
N VAL A 52 8.70 22.42 -1.95
CA VAL A 52 9.32 23.58 -2.59
C VAL A 52 10.77 23.29 -2.99
N LYS A 53 11.52 22.56 -2.16
CA LYS A 53 12.90 22.17 -2.48
C LYS A 53 12.96 21.28 -3.73
N VAL A 54 12.14 20.24 -3.80
CA VAL A 54 12.08 19.32 -4.95
C VAL A 54 11.67 20.06 -6.23
N ILE A 55 10.67 20.94 -6.16
CA ILE A 55 10.25 21.74 -7.31
C ILE A 55 11.37 22.67 -7.78
N LYS A 56 12.15 23.25 -6.86
CA LYS A 56 13.28 24.13 -7.20
C LYS A 56 14.49 23.38 -7.76
N THR A 57 14.77 22.15 -7.32
CA THR A 57 15.92 21.36 -7.82
C THR A 57 15.61 20.58 -9.10
N ASP A 58 14.46 19.92 -9.16
CA ASP A 58 14.15 18.93 -10.22
C ASP A 58 12.94 19.33 -11.08
N GLY A 59 12.32 20.47 -10.79
CA GLY A 59 11.11 20.93 -11.46
C GLY A 59 9.84 20.17 -11.05
N VAL A 60 8.73 20.49 -11.71
CA VAL A 60 7.41 19.90 -11.42
C VAL A 60 7.35 18.42 -11.80
N LEU A 61 8.09 18.01 -12.84
CA LEU A 61 8.16 16.61 -13.28
C LEU A 61 8.95 15.73 -12.29
N GLY A 62 9.84 16.32 -11.48
CA GLY A 62 10.56 15.60 -10.42
C GLY A 62 9.64 14.97 -9.37
N LEU A 63 8.45 15.55 -9.15
CA LEU A 63 7.42 15.01 -8.25
C LEU A 63 6.80 13.70 -8.74
N TYR A 64 6.95 13.37 -10.03
CA TYR A 64 6.43 12.15 -10.65
C TYR A 64 7.52 11.10 -10.90
N ASN A 65 8.75 11.33 -10.43
CA ASN A 65 9.82 10.35 -10.54
C ASN A 65 9.46 9.04 -9.82
N GLY A 66 9.64 7.92 -10.50
CA GLY A 66 9.24 6.60 -10.01
C GLY A 66 7.75 6.27 -10.17
N LEU A 67 6.94 7.12 -10.82
CA LEU A 67 5.53 6.83 -11.07
C LEU A 67 5.31 5.48 -11.77
N SER A 68 6.12 5.17 -12.79
CA SER A 68 6.04 3.88 -13.49
C SER A 68 6.24 2.70 -12.54
N ALA A 69 7.11 2.84 -11.53
CA ALA A 69 7.38 1.79 -10.56
C ALA A 69 6.27 1.70 -9.51
N SER A 70 5.70 2.82 -9.11
CA SER A 70 4.53 2.86 -8.22
C SER A 70 3.30 2.22 -8.87
N VAL A 71 3.06 2.49 -10.16
CA VAL A 71 1.99 1.85 -10.94
C VAL A 71 2.24 0.36 -11.11
N LEU A 72 3.45 -0.05 -11.50
CA LEU A 72 3.82 -1.46 -11.64
C LEU A 72 3.60 -2.22 -10.32
N ARG A 73 4.03 -1.63 -9.20
CA ARG A 73 3.82 -2.14 -7.85
C ARG A 73 2.35 -2.31 -7.52
N GLN A 74 1.54 -1.30 -7.80
CA GLN A 74 0.12 -1.32 -7.48
C GLN A 74 -0.62 -2.38 -8.30
N LEU A 75 -0.24 -2.52 -9.58
CA LEU A 75 -0.77 -3.52 -10.49
C LEU A 75 -0.39 -4.94 -10.04
N THR A 76 0.88 -5.24 -9.80
CA THR A 76 1.31 -6.58 -9.38
C THR A 76 0.73 -6.97 -8.03
N TYR A 77 0.83 -6.08 -7.03
CA TYR A 77 0.32 -6.36 -5.69
C TYR A 77 -1.21 -6.54 -5.68
N SER A 78 -1.95 -5.61 -6.28
CA SER A 78 -3.42 -5.64 -6.22
C SER A 78 -3.98 -6.79 -7.05
N MET A 79 -3.47 -7.01 -8.26
CA MET A 79 -3.96 -8.10 -9.11
C MET A 79 -3.72 -9.46 -8.48
N THR A 80 -2.51 -9.73 -7.97
CA THR A 80 -2.23 -11.02 -7.31
C THR A 80 -3.10 -11.21 -6.07
N ARG A 81 -3.25 -10.18 -5.23
CA ARG A 81 -4.09 -10.26 -4.03
C ARG A 81 -5.54 -10.59 -4.38
N PHE A 82 -6.13 -9.87 -5.35
CA PHE A 82 -7.51 -10.11 -5.77
C PHE A 82 -7.68 -11.45 -6.48
N ALA A 83 -6.74 -11.86 -7.34
CA ALA A 83 -6.80 -13.14 -8.03
C ALA A 83 -6.80 -14.31 -7.06
N ILE A 84 -5.89 -14.31 -6.08
CA ILE A 84 -5.80 -15.37 -5.06
C ILE A 84 -7.05 -15.36 -4.16
N TYR A 85 -7.48 -14.17 -3.73
CA TYR A 85 -8.67 -14.05 -2.89
C TYR A 85 -9.93 -14.58 -3.61
N GLU A 86 -10.17 -14.23 -4.86
CA GLU A 86 -11.36 -14.69 -5.61
C GLU A 86 -11.31 -16.16 -5.97
N THR A 87 -10.15 -16.69 -6.40
CA THR A 87 -10.01 -18.11 -6.78
C THR A 87 -10.24 -19.02 -5.58
N VAL A 88 -9.56 -18.76 -4.47
CA VAL A 88 -9.71 -19.58 -3.27
C VAL A 88 -11.10 -19.39 -2.64
N LYS A 89 -11.66 -18.18 -2.67
CA LYS A 89 -13.04 -17.96 -2.22
C LYS A 89 -14.06 -18.73 -3.06
N LYS A 90 -13.87 -18.82 -4.37
CA LYS A 90 -14.75 -19.62 -5.26
C LYS A 90 -14.68 -21.10 -4.93
N GLU A 91 -13.49 -21.63 -4.67
CA GLU A 91 -13.33 -23.04 -4.27
C GLU A 91 -13.95 -23.33 -2.90
N LEU A 92 -13.80 -22.45 -1.90
CA LEU A 92 -14.41 -22.67 -0.58
C LEU A 92 -15.94 -22.52 -0.56
N ILE A 93 -16.51 -21.66 -1.41
CA ILE A 93 -17.97 -21.43 -1.46
C ILE A 93 -18.70 -22.53 -2.25
N LYS A 94 -18.00 -23.34 -3.06
CA LYS A 94 -18.60 -24.51 -3.73
C LYS A 94 -19.25 -25.48 -2.74
N ASP A 95 -18.79 -25.50 -1.48
CA ASP A 95 -19.33 -26.35 -0.41
C ASP A 95 -20.57 -25.75 0.29
N ASN A 96 -21.18 -24.68 -0.24
CA ASN A 96 -22.39 -24.01 0.28
C ASN A 96 -22.32 -23.59 1.76
N ARG A 97 -21.10 -23.38 2.29
CA ARG A 97 -20.86 -22.87 3.65
C ARG A 97 -20.64 -21.36 3.62
N SER A 98 -21.31 -20.63 4.52
CA SER A 98 -20.98 -19.23 4.78
C SER A 98 -19.62 -19.17 5.45
N MET A 99 -18.62 -18.60 4.77
CA MET A 99 -17.24 -18.58 5.25
C MET A 99 -17.14 -17.78 6.57
N PRO A 100 -16.79 -18.43 7.69
CA PRO A 100 -16.62 -17.75 8.97
C PRO A 100 -15.45 -16.76 8.92
N VAL A 101 -15.47 -15.79 9.85
CA VAL A 101 -14.55 -14.64 9.82
C VAL A 101 -13.08 -15.07 9.91
N TYR A 102 -12.77 -16.13 10.67
CA TYR A 102 -11.40 -16.64 10.80
C TYR A 102 -10.83 -17.18 9.47
N GLU A 103 -11.64 -17.88 8.66
CA GLU A 103 -11.26 -18.38 7.34
C GLU A 103 -11.04 -17.24 6.35
N LYS A 104 -11.90 -16.21 6.39
CA LYS A 104 -11.71 -14.98 5.58
C LYS A 104 -10.40 -14.28 5.91
N ILE A 105 -10.06 -14.18 7.19
CA ILE A 105 -8.80 -13.58 7.64
C ILE A 105 -7.61 -14.43 7.18
N GLY A 106 -7.67 -15.75 7.34
CA GLY A 106 -6.61 -16.67 6.88
C GLY A 106 -6.38 -16.58 5.37
N LEU A 107 -7.46 -16.62 4.57
CA LEU A 107 -7.40 -16.44 3.13
C LEU A 107 -6.82 -15.08 2.75
N ALA A 108 -7.32 -14.01 3.36
CA ALA A 108 -6.86 -12.67 3.05
C ALA A 108 -5.37 -12.50 3.43
N ALA A 109 -4.93 -13.06 4.56
CA ALA A 109 -3.52 -13.05 4.96
C ALA A 109 -2.64 -13.82 3.97
N PHE A 110 -3.08 -14.99 3.49
CA PHE A 110 -2.37 -15.77 2.48
C PHE A 110 -2.29 -15.02 1.14
N ALA A 111 -3.41 -14.48 0.66
CA ALA A 111 -3.46 -13.66 -0.55
C ALA A 111 -2.57 -12.42 -0.43
N GLY A 112 -2.54 -11.79 0.75
CA GLY A 112 -1.68 -10.65 1.07
C GLY A 112 -0.20 -11.02 1.06
N ALA A 113 0.17 -12.17 1.65
CA ALA A 113 1.55 -12.66 1.66
C ALA A 113 2.04 -12.98 0.24
N CYS A 114 1.26 -13.72 -0.54
CA CYS A 114 1.59 -14.01 -1.94
C CYS A 114 1.64 -12.73 -2.80
N GLY A 115 0.70 -11.81 -2.60
CA GLY A 115 0.74 -10.50 -3.25
C GLY A 115 1.98 -9.69 -2.88
N GLY A 116 2.40 -9.73 -1.62
CA GLY A 116 3.64 -9.12 -1.13
C GLY A 116 4.88 -9.72 -1.79
N LEU A 117 4.96 -11.05 -1.90
CA LEU A 117 6.07 -11.75 -2.58
C LEU A 117 6.17 -11.36 -4.06
N VAL A 118 5.05 -11.40 -4.78
CA VAL A 118 5.00 -11.04 -6.22
C VAL A 118 5.24 -9.53 -6.42
N GLY A 119 4.81 -8.70 -5.47
CA GLY A 119 5.03 -7.25 -5.50
C GLY A 119 6.44 -6.82 -5.09
N THR A 120 7.22 -7.67 -4.43
CA THR A 120 8.54 -7.32 -3.86
C THR A 120 9.52 -6.75 -4.91
N PRO A 121 9.65 -7.32 -6.13
CA PRO A 121 10.55 -6.77 -7.14
C PRO A 121 10.14 -5.35 -7.58
N ALA A 122 8.83 -5.10 -7.70
CA ALA A 122 8.31 -3.78 -8.06
C ALA A 122 8.48 -2.77 -6.91
N ASP A 123 8.28 -3.21 -5.65
CA ASP A 123 8.58 -2.43 -4.44
C ASP A 123 10.05 -1.98 -4.41
N LEU A 124 10.97 -2.90 -4.67
CA LEU A 124 12.41 -2.62 -4.65
C LEU A 124 12.77 -1.53 -5.66
N ILE A 125 12.27 -1.64 -6.89
CA ILE A 125 12.55 -0.65 -7.96
C ILE A 125 11.91 0.68 -7.63
N ASN A 126 10.70 0.68 -7.08
CA ASN A 126 10.01 1.89 -6.67
C ASN A 126 10.82 2.67 -5.62
N VAL A 127 11.31 1.98 -4.58
CA VAL A 127 12.17 2.59 -3.55
C VAL A 127 13.48 3.09 -4.15
N ARG A 128 14.10 2.33 -5.05
CA ARG A 128 15.35 2.73 -5.70
C ARG A 128 15.17 3.94 -6.60
N MET A 129 14.13 3.98 -7.43
CA MET A 129 13.82 5.12 -8.30
C MET A 129 13.48 6.38 -7.51
N GLN A 130 12.75 6.26 -6.40
CA GLN A 130 12.42 7.42 -5.55
C GLN A 130 13.64 7.96 -4.79
N ASN A 131 14.55 7.08 -4.39
CA ASN A 131 15.78 7.45 -3.69
C ASN A 131 16.90 7.90 -4.64
N ASP A 132 16.84 7.57 -5.93
CA ASP A 132 17.89 7.86 -6.92
C ASP A 132 18.21 9.35 -7.02
N ILE A 133 17.20 10.20 -6.83
CA ILE A 133 17.31 11.67 -6.85
C ILE A 133 18.29 12.18 -5.77
N LYS A 134 18.44 11.43 -4.68
CA LYS A 134 19.28 11.81 -3.53
C LYS A 134 20.74 11.47 -3.72
N LEU A 135 21.07 10.58 -4.66
CA LEU A 135 22.45 10.23 -4.94
C LEU A 135 23.11 11.37 -5.75
N ALA A 136 24.39 11.59 -5.48
CA ALA A 136 25.22 12.51 -6.28
C ALA A 136 25.15 12.08 -7.75
N GLU A 137 25.27 13.03 -8.69
CA GLU A 137 25.05 12.76 -10.13
C GLU A 137 25.86 11.57 -10.67
N ALA A 138 27.04 11.31 -10.11
CA ALA A 138 27.91 10.19 -10.45
C ALA A 138 27.43 8.81 -9.95
N GLU A 139 26.57 8.74 -8.93
CA GLU A 139 26.08 7.49 -8.32
C GLU A 139 24.61 7.20 -8.67
N ARG A 140 23.97 8.07 -9.46
CA ARG A 140 22.58 7.89 -9.92
C ARG A 140 22.48 6.65 -10.83
N ARG A 141 21.55 5.76 -10.51
CA ARG A 141 21.30 4.52 -11.28
C ARG A 141 20.52 4.79 -12.56
N ASN A 142 19.77 5.88 -12.59
CA ASN A 142 19.08 6.50 -13.71
C ASN A 142 18.27 5.48 -14.53
N TYR A 143 17.38 4.76 -13.85
CA TYR A 143 16.45 3.82 -14.49
C TYR A 143 15.47 4.60 -15.37
N LYS A 144 15.36 4.23 -16.66
CA LYS A 144 14.44 4.92 -17.58
C LYS A 144 12.98 4.69 -17.20
N HIS A 145 12.64 3.43 -16.91
CA HIS A 145 11.31 3.00 -16.49
C HIS A 145 11.41 1.80 -15.54
N ALA A 146 10.31 1.46 -14.88
CA ALA A 146 10.25 0.34 -13.93
C ALA A 146 10.70 -1.01 -14.53
N ILE A 147 10.39 -1.27 -15.81
CA ILE A 147 10.75 -2.51 -16.50
C ILE A 147 12.26 -2.56 -16.79
N ASP A 148 12.86 -1.45 -17.22
CA ASP A 148 14.31 -1.33 -17.38
C ASP A 148 15.03 -1.51 -16.03
N GLY A 149 14.47 -0.94 -14.96
CA GLY A 149 14.95 -1.16 -13.60
C GLY A 149 14.91 -2.63 -13.18
N LEU A 150 13.79 -3.32 -13.44
CA LEU A 150 13.63 -4.75 -13.12
C LEU A 150 14.62 -5.60 -13.90
N TYR A 151 14.73 -5.34 -15.20
CA TYR A 151 15.63 -6.05 -16.09
C TYR A 151 17.09 -5.92 -15.65
N ARG A 152 17.53 -4.69 -15.35
CA ARG A 152 18.91 -4.45 -14.88
C ARG A 152 19.19 -5.11 -13.54
N VAL A 153 18.26 -5.06 -12.59
CA VAL A 153 18.45 -5.72 -11.29
C VAL A 153 18.57 -7.23 -11.48
N ILE A 154 17.67 -7.85 -12.26
CA ILE A 154 17.73 -9.29 -12.48
C ILE A 154 19.02 -9.68 -13.20
N ARG A 155 19.45 -8.92 -14.21
CA ARG A 155 20.61 -9.25 -15.05
C ARG A 155 21.97 -8.97 -14.39
N PHE A 156 22.10 -7.87 -13.64
CA PHE A 156 23.39 -7.43 -13.08
C PHE A 156 23.53 -7.70 -11.58
N GLU A 157 22.44 -7.75 -10.82
CA GLU A 157 22.46 -7.96 -9.38
C GLU A 157 21.95 -9.34 -8.94
N GLY A 158 21.32 -10.06 -9.87
CA GLY A 158 20.79 -11.41 -9.66
C GLY A 158 19.33 -11.43 -9.23
N PRO A 159 18.59 -12.50 -9.56
CA PRO A 159 17.16 -12.61 -9.29
C PRO A 159 16.82 -12.64 -7.79
N LEU A 160 17.70 -13.23 -6.97
CA LEU A 160 17.53 -13.25 -5.51
C LEU A 160 17.54 -11.84 -4.89
N LYS A 161 18.31 -10.92 -5.47
CA LYS A 161 18.41 -9.54 -5.00
C LYS A 161 17.14 -8.74 -5.28
N ALA A 162 16.34 -9.14 -6.27
CA ALA A 162 15.01 -8.56 -6.53
C ALA A 162 13.99 -8.89 -5.43
N PHE A 163 14.18 -9.98 -4.70
CA PHE A 163 13.35 -10.38 -3.56
C PHE A 163 13.89 -9.92 -2.21
N ASN A 164 14.93 -9.06 -2.19
CA ASN A 164 15.38 -8.47 -0.94
C ASN A 164 14.28 -7.60 -0.33
N GLY A 165 13.89 -7.95 0.90
CA GLY A 165 12.77 -7.33 1.60
C GLY A 165 11.44 -8.06 1.45
N ALA A 166 11.41 -9.22 0.77
CA ALA A 166 10.21 -10.07 0.63
C ALA A 166 9.58 -10.43 1.98
N THR A 167 10.39 -10.87 2.94
CA THR A 167 9.92 -11.19 4.30
C THR A 167 9.23 -10.01 4.97
N MET A 168 9.75 -8.79 4.74
CA MET A 168 9.18 -7.56 5.29
C MET A 168 7.93 -7.08 4.54
N ALA A 169 7.84 -7.35 3.23
CA ALA A 169 6.65 -7.05 2.45
C ALA A 169 5.50 -7.99 2.85
N SER A 170 5.79 -9.28 3.00
CA SER A 170 4.83 -10.30 3.42
C SER A 170 4.33 -10.09 4.85
N SER A 171 5.21 -9.84 5.82
CA SER A 171 4.79 -9.58 7.22
C SER A 171 3.90 -8.35 7.32
N ARG A 172 4.26 -7.26 6.63
CA ARG A 172 3.43 -6.06 6.52
C ARG A 172 2.08 -6.37 5.89
N ALA A 173 2.05 -7.12 4.79
CA ALA A 173 0.80 -7.45 4.10
C ALA A 173 -0.15 -8.27 5.00
N VAL A 174 0.38 -9.20 5.79
CA VAL A 174 -0.39 -9.96 6.78
C VAL A 174 -0.97 -9.02 7.84
N CYS A 175 -0.15 -8.16 8.45
CA CYS A 175 -0.61 -7.23 9.50
C CYS A 175 -1.64 -6.21 8.98
N VAL A 176 -1.45 -5.66 7.79
CA VAL A 176 -2.43 -4.77 7.14
C VAL A 176 -3.75 -5.50 6.96
N THR A 177 -3.70 -6.75 6.51
CA THR A 177 -4.91 -7.52 6.19
C THR A 177 -5.68 -7.91 7.43
N VAL A 178 -4.98 -8.40 8.47
CA VAL A 178 -5.57 -8.70 9.78
C VAL A 178 -6.21 -7.43 10.36
N GLY A 179 -5.48 -6.31 10.35
CA GLY A 179 -5.97 -5.04 10.88
C GLY A 179 -7.15 -4.46 10.11
N GLN A 180 -7.15 -4.55 8.78
CA GLN A 180 -8.23 -4.05 7.94
C GLN A 180 -9.48 -4.92 8.05
N LEU A 181 -9.38 -6.25 7.99
CA LEU A 181 -10.58 -7.10 8.07
C LEU A 181 -11.16 -7.13 9.49
N ALA A 182 -10.33 -7.42 10.50
CA ALA A 182 -10.82 -7.48 11.89
C ALA A 182 -11.30 -6.10 12.36
N GLY A 183 -10.59 -5.03 11.98
CA GLY A 183 -10.99 -3.67 12.25
C GLY A 183 -12.29 -3.29 11.54
N TYR A 184 -12.45 -3.66 10.27
CA TYR A 184 -13.65 -3.35 9.50
C TYR A 184 -14.89 -4.02 10.07
N ASP A 185 -14.82 -5.31 10.39
CA ASP A 185 -15.97 -6.04 10.96
C ASP A 185 -16.35 -5.45 12.32
N GLN A 186 -15.38 -5.22 13.20
CA GLN A 186 -15.64 -4.66 14.53
C GLN A 186 -16.20 -3.24 14.47
N VAL A 187 -15.63 -2.40 13.61
CA VAL A 187 -16.09 -1.02 13.40
C VAL A 187 -17.48 -1.01 12.78
N LYS A 188 -17.76 -1.86 11.78
CA LYS A 188 -19.09 -1.98 11.17
C LYS A 188 -20.13 -2.39 12.22
N HIS A 189 -19.82 -3.38 13.06
CA HIS A 189 -20.72 -3.79 14.14
C HIS A 189 -20.97 -2.67 15.15
N MET A 190 -19.93 -1.92 15.55
CA MET A 190 -20.07 -0.77 16.45
C MET A 190 -20.89 0.37 15.83
N LEU A 191 -20.68 0.71 14.55
CA LEU A 191 -21.43 1.78 13.88
C LEU A 191 -22.88 1.40 13.56
N LEU A 192 -23.19 0.13 13.33
CA LEU A 192 -24.58 -0.33 13.21
C LEU A 192 -25.29 -0.35 14.57
N ALA A 193 -24.57 -0.66 15.65
CA ALA A 193 -25.12 -0.68 17.00
C ALA A 193 -25.51 0.71 17.54
N THR A 194 -24.95 1.79 16.99
CA THR A 194 -25.33 3.16 17.39
C THR A 194 -26.68 3.61 16.81
N GLY A 195 -27.27 2.86 15.87
CA GLY A 195 -28.60 3.14 15.30
C GLY A 195 -28.69 4.40 14.42
N PHE A 196 -27.62 5.19 14.31
CA PHE A 196 -27.55 6.41 13.50
C PHE A 196 -27.20 6.15 12.03
N PHE A 197 -26.66 4.97 11.70
CA PHE A 197 -26.21 4.62 10.35
C PHE A 197 -26.95 3.39 9.80
N GLU A 198 -27.67 3.57 8.70
CA GLU A 198 -28.11 2.46 7.84
C GLU A 198 -26.94 1.99 6.93
N ASP A 199 -27.08 0.83 6.27
CA ASP A 199 -26.08 0.22 5.36
C ASP A 199 -25.92 1.06 4.07
N ASN A 200 -25.39 2.27 4.23
CA ASN A 200 -25.23 3.32 3.23
C ASN A 200 -23.75 3.48 2.84
N ILE A 201 -23.48 4.11 1.70
CA ILE A 201 -22.11 4.36 1.21
C ILE A 201 -21.24 5.10 2.25
N ASN A 202 -21.85 5.99 3.03
CA ASN A 202 -21.18 6.75 4.09
C ASN A 202 -20.74 5.85 5.25
N LEU A 203 -21.54 4.83 5.61
CA LEU A 203 -21.16 3.85 6.62
C LEU A 203 -19.94 3.04 6.15
N HIS A 204 -19.97 2.55 4.91
CA HIS A 204 -18.86 1.80 4.32
C HIS A 204 -17.58 2.64 4.21
N LEU A 205 -17.71 3.94 3.92
CA LEU A 205 -16.57 4.85 3.84
C LEU A 205 -15.99 5.12 5.24
N SER A 206 -16.82 5.48 6.21
CA SER A 206 -16.37 5.72 7.59
C SER A 206 -15.77 4.46 8.22
N SER A 207 -16.39 3.29 8.02
CA SER A 207 -15.86 2.03 8.52
C SER A 207 -14.53 1.65 7.85
N SER A 208 -14.39 1.90 6.54
CA SER A 208 -13.12 1.68 5.83
C SER A 208 -12.00 2.60 6.30
N VAL A 209 -12.31 3.87 6.59
CA VAL A 209 -11.31 4.84 7.10
C VAL A 209 -10.85 4.45 8.50
N LEU A 210 -11.78 4.10 9.40
CA LEU A 210 -11.47 3.66 10.76
C LEU A 210 -10.72 2.32 10.78
N ALA A 211 -11.14 1.36 9.96
CA ALA A 211 -10.41 0.10 9.78
C ALA A 211 -9.00 0.35 9.24
N GLY A 212 -8.84 1.30 8.31
CA GLY A 212 -7.55 1.75 7.81
C GLY A 212 -6.68 2.36 8.92
N MET A 213 -7.27 3.13 9.84
CA MET A 213 -6.57 3.69 10.99
C MET A 213 -6.09 2.58 11.95
N MET A 214 -6.94 1.61 12.27
CA MET A 214 -6.57 0.45 13.09
C MET A 214 -5.47 -0.38 12.44
N ALA A 215 -5.57 -0.64 11.13
CA ALA A 215 -4.53 -1.33 10.38
C ALA A 215 -3.19 -0.56 10.38
N THR A 216 -3.25 0.77 10.29
CA THR A 216 -2.05 1.62 10.40
C THR A 216 -1.45 1.53 11.79
N PHE A 217 -2.28 1.53 12.84
CA PHE A 217 -1.82 1.39 14.22
C PHE A 217 -1.07 0.06 14.46
N LEU A 218 -1.60 -1.05 13.91
CA LEU A 218 -0.97 -2.36 14.01
C LEU A 218 0.31 -2.48 13.17
N THR A 219 0.39 -1.79 12.04
CA THR A 219 1.54 -1.91 11.12
C THR A 219 2.64 -0.89 11.38
N GLN A 220 2.34 0.20 12.09
CA GLN A 220 3.30 1.28 12.36
C GLN A 220 4.59 0.81 13.07
N PRO A 221 4.55 -0.04 14.11
CA PRO A 221 5.77 -0.52 14.75
C PRO A 221 6.68 -1.29 13.78
N LEU A 222 6.08 -2.13 12.93
CA LEU A 222 6.79 -2.90 11.91
C LEU A 222 7.42 -2.00 10.85
N ASP A 223 6.70 -0.95 10.42
CA ASP A 223 7.20 0.03 9.46
C ASP A 223 8.37 0.84 10.04
N VAL A 224 8.33 1.22 11.32
CA VAL A 224 9.45 1.93 11.97
C VAL A 224 10.67 1.02 12.12
N MET A 225 10.50 -0.23 12.55
CA MET A 225 11.60 -1.19 12.65
C MET A 225 12.25 -1.42 11.27
N LYS A 226 11.43 -1.59 10.23
CA LYS A 226 11.91 -1.77 8.85
C LYS A 226 12.74 -0.58 8.39
N THR A 227 12.20 0.63 8.54
CA THR A 227 12.86 1.85 8.06
C THR A 227 14.17 2.12 8.81
N ARG A 228 14.22 1.86 10.12
CA ARG A 228 15.47 1.94 10.88
C ARG A 228 16.50 0.91 10.42
N MET A 229 16.09 -0.34 10.22
CA MET A 229 17.01 -1.37 9.72
C MET A 229 17.55 -1.06 8.33
N MET A 230 16.72 -0.52 7.44
CA MET A 230 17.13 -0.18 6.07
C MET A 230 18.03 1.07 6.00
N ASN A 231 17.87 2.01 6.94
CA ASN A 231 18.67 3.22 7.01
C ASN A 231 19.92 3.08 7.89
N ALA A 232 20.05 2.00 8.66
CA ALA A 232 21.21 1.76 9.50
C ALA A 232 22.43 1.33 8.67
N PRO A 233 23.66 1.69 9.09
CA PRO A 233 24.86 1.24 8.40
C PRO A 233 24.95 -0.30 8.38
N PRO A 234 25.54 -0.88 7.31
CA PRO A 234 25.60 -2.33 7.15
C PRO A 234 26.27 -2.99 8.35
N GLY A 235 25.56 -3.94 8.98
CA GLY A 235 26.04 -4.69 10.15
C GLY A 235 25.60 -4.14 11.52
N HIS A 236 24.92 -2.99 11.59
CA HIS A 236 24.50 -2.41 12.87
C HIS A 236 23.34 -3.18 13.55
N TYR A 237 22.40 -3.71 12.76
CA TYR A 237 21.32 -4.55 13.25
C TYR A 237 21.44 -5.98 12.69
N LYS A 238 21.60 -6.97 13.58
CA LYS A 238 21.66 -8.38 13.20
C LYS A 238 20.27 -9.01 13.03
N SER A 239 19.23 -8.44 13.65
CA SER A 239 17.86 -8.95 13.60
C SER A 239 16.81 -7.84 13.84
N ILE A 240 15.58 -8.07 13.36
CA ILE A 240 14.41 -7.23 13.68
C ILE A 240 14.25 -7.10 15.20
N MET A 241 14.54 -8.16 15.95
CA MET A 241 14.42 -8.15 17.40
C MET A 241 15.45 -7.25 18.08
N SER A 242 16.69 -7.19 17.56
CA SER A 242 17.70 -6.24 18.06
C SER A 242 17.29 -4.79 17.81
N CYS A 243 16.69 -4.50 16.65
CA CYS A 243 16.14 -3.18 16.35
C CYS A 243 14.97 -2.83 17.26
N ALA A 244 14.08 -3.80 17.54
CA ALA A 244 12.95 -3.62 18.45
C ALA A 244 13.41 -3.26 19.87
N VAL A 245 14.40 -3.98 20.40
CA VAL A 245 14.96 -3.72 21.73
C VAL A 245 15.60 -2.34 21.81
N ASP A 246 16.35 -1.93 20.79
CA ASP A 246 16.98 -0.61 20.76
C ASP A 246 15.95 0.53 20.65
N ILE A 247 14.86 0.33 19.92
CA ILE A 247 13.75 1.29 19.87
C ILE A 247 13.05 1.36 21.23
N ALA A 248 12.80 0.22 21.88
CA ALA A 248 12.18 0.17 23.20
C ALA A 248 13.04 0.90 24.25
N LYS A 249 14.37 0.72 24.21
CA LYS A 249 15.33 1.43 25.08
C LYS A 249 15.36 2.94 24.83
N ALA A 250 15.21 3.38 23.58
CA ALA A 250 15.12 4.80 23.23
C ALA A 250 13.76 5.45 23.57
N GLY A 251 12.76 4.63 23.91
CA GLY A 251 11.43 5.04 24.36
C GLY A 251 10.30 4.40 23.52
N PRO A 252 9.22 3.92 24.15
CA PRO A 252 8.13 3.20 23.46
C PRO A 252 7.36 4.07 22.46
N LEU A 253 7.35 5.40 22.63
CA LEU A 253 6.81 6.34 21.64
C LEU A 253 7.60 6.35 20.32
N GLY A 254 8.82 5.81 20.32
CA GLY A 254 9.65 5.63 19.13
C GLY A 254 8.98 4.76 18.06
N PHE A 255 8.17 3.76 18.46
CA PHE A 255 7.45 2.88 17.54
C PHE A 255 6.32 3.57 16.77
N PHE A 256 5.76 4.64 17.31
CA PHE A 256 4.68 5.41 16.68
C PHE A 256 5.16 6.65 15.93
N LYS A 257 6.49 6.85 15.87
CA LYS A 257 7.08 7.96 15.12
C LYS A 257 6.73 7.84 13.64
N GLY A 258 6.03 8.83 13.09
CA GLY A 258 5.56 8.84 11.70
C GLY A 258 4.12 8.36 11.49
N PHE A 259 3.35 8.12 12.55
CA PHE A 259 1.94 7.73 12.47
C PHE A 259 1.07 8.77 11.75
N VAL A 260 1.22 10.06 12.11
CA VAL A 260 0.47 11.16 11.47
C VAL A 260 0.74 11.22 9.95
N PRO A 261 1.99 11.22 9.47
CA PRO A 261 2.28 11.08 8.03
C PRO A 261 1.81 9.77 7.38
N ALA A 262 1.63 8.68 8.13
CA ALA A 262 1.05 7.44 7.61
C ALA A 262 -0.46 7.57 7.41
N PHE A 263 -1.14 8.15 8.39
CA PHE A 263 -2.58 8.40 8.34
C PHE A 263 -2.97 9.42 7.27
N VAL A 264 -2.27 10.56 7.20
CA VAL A 264 -2.51 11.62 6.21
C VAL A 264 -2.34 11.11 4.78
N ARG A 265 -1.49 10.10 4.55
CA ARG A 265 -1.37 9.44 3.24
C ARG A 265 -2.56 8.52 2.95
N LEU A 266 -2.99 7.75 3.95
CA LEU A 266 -3.98 6.71 3.76
C LEU A 266 -5.33 7.30 3.33
N GLY A 267 -5.73 8.42 3.93
CA GLY A 267 -7.03 9.07 3.66
C GLY A 267 -7.25 9.44 2.19
N PRO A 268 -6.40 10.28 1.57
CA PRO A 268 -6.58 10.68 0.17
C PRO A 268 -6.52 9.49 -0.79
N HIS A 269 -5.60 8.54 -0.55
CA HIS A 269 -5.46 7.37 -1.40
C HIS A 269 -6.71 6.48 -1.35
N THR A 270 -7.28 6.22 -0.17
CA THR A 270 -8.50 5.41 -0.05
C THR A 270 -9.69 6.10 -0.70
N VAL A 271 -9.90 7.40 -0.41
CA VAL A 271 -10.99 8.18 -1.00
C VAL A 271 -10.91 8.16 -2.53
N LEU A 272 -9.74 8.45 -3.11
CA LEU A 272 -9.56 8.45 -4.57
C LEU A 272 -9.75 7.06 -5.17
N THR A 273 -9.25 6.01 -4.53
CA THR A 273 -9.44 4.63 -5.01
C THR A 273 -10.92 4.27 -5.07
N PHE A 274 -11.71 4.64 -4.06
CA PHE A 274 -13.14 4.36 -4.05
C PHE A 274 -13.90 5.17 -5.09
N VAL A 275 -13.60 6.47 -5.23
CA VAL A 275 -14.20 7.32 -6.26
C VAL A 275 -13.92 6.77 -7.65
N PHE A 276 -12.67 6.40 -7.94
CA PHE A 276 -12.32 5.81 -9.25
C PHE A 276 -12.97 4.44 -9.45
N LEU A 277 -13.02 3.60 -8.42
CA LEU A 277 -13.68 2.30 -8.50
C LEU A 277 -15.18 2.46 -8.81
N GLU A 278 -15.84 3.44 -8.19
CA GLU A 278 -17.25 3.72 -8.43
C GLU A 278 -17.50 4.23 -9.85
N GLN A 279 -16.69 5.19 -10.32
CA GLN A 279 -16.76 5.69 -11.70
C GLN A 279 -16.51 4.57 -12.73
N ILE A 280 -15.50 3.73 -12.51
CA ILE A 280 -15.21 2.59 -13.39
C ILE A 280 -16.36 1.57 -13.37
N ARG A 281 -16.96 1.29 -12.20
CA ARG A 281 -18.11 0.38 -12.08
C ARG A 281 -19.35 0.95 -12.78
N GLN A 282 -19.63 2.23 -12.61
CA GLN A 282 -20.78 2.88 -13.24
C GLN A 282 -20.65 2.90 -14.77
N ASN A 283 -19.45 3.11 -15.30
CA ASN A 283 -19.23 3.25 -16.75
C ASN A 283 -18.92 1.93 -17.47
N PHE A 284 -18.17 1.03 -16.84
CA PHE A 284 -17.66 -0.21 -17.46
C PHE A 284 -18.08 -1.49 -16.72
N GLY A 285 -18.84 -1.37 -15.63
CA GLY A 285 -19.35 -2.54 -14.92
C GLY A 285 -20.36 -3.30 -15.77
N VAL A 286 -20.30 -4.63 -15.69
CA VAL A 286 -21.20 -5.53 -16.42
C VAL A 286 -22.49 -5.65 -15.60
N ASP A 287 -23.64 -5.58 -16.26
CA ASP A 287 -24.92 -5.79 -15.58
C ASP A 287 -24.98 -7.20 -15.00
N ALA A 288 -25.43 -7.35 -13.75
CA ALA A 288 -25.46 -8.62 -13.01
C ALA A 288 -26.45 -9.68 -13.57
N LYS A 289 -26.77 -9.66 -14.86
CA LYS A 289 -27.63 -10.66 -15.50
C LYS A 289 -26.89 -11.32 -16.66
N HIS A 290 -26.69 -12.63 -16.46
CA HIS A 290 -26.09 -13.68 -17.31
C HIS A 290 -24.62 -13.94 -17.03
#